data_AF-M8DD67-F1
#
_entry.id   AF-M8DD67-F1
#
_cell.length_a   1.000
_cell.length_b   1.000
_cell.length_c   1.000
_cell.angle_alpha   90.00
_cell.angle_beta   90.00
_cell.angle_gamma   90.00
#
_symmetry.space_group_name_H-M   'P 1'
#
loop_
_entity.id
_entity.type
_entity.pdbx_description
1 polymer ?
#
loop_
_entity_poly.entity_id
_entity_poly.type
_entity_poly.pdbx_seq_one_letter_code
_entity_poly.pdbx_strand_id
1 'polypeptide(L)'
;MYYGKTKEGYFAFASEIKALQEVTDDINEFPNGYIYTTENGFERYYSIPQDPMHFADVDNIINGLRLRLEDSVRKRLIADVPVGVFLSGGLDSSLIAAIAAKYKNPLHSFAVGVEGSNDLKNARVVADYVGTIHHEFIYTEEDIKKVLPKVIYHLESCDPALVRSAVATYFVSKLASNYVKVILSGEGADELFSGYHYLKNYTNPWKLQSELKYITRNLHNTNLQRVDRMTMAHSIEGRVPFLDIEVLRYAFKITPSFKINGREKTEKWILRKLAENYLPESIVWRRKEKFAIGTGTSEILNKIAESEISDAEYIKNRFLPNGFEIKSKEELYYFKILKRFFNVDSFIKDMGRSRSLNDNQIYA
;
A
#
# COMPACT_ATOMS: atom_id res chain seq x y z
N MET A 1 -13.33 -6.79 -2.09
CA MET A 1 -14.53 -7.63 -2.34
C MET A 1 -15.38 -6.88 -3.33
N TYR A 2 -15.99 -7.59 -4.27
CA TYR A 2 -16.80 -7.04 -5.35
C TYR A 2 -18.14 -7.76 -5.39
N TYR A 3 -19.14 -7.11 -5.99
CA TYR A 3 -20.47 -7.66 -6.16
C TYR A 3 -21.09 -7.21 -7.48
N GLY A 4 -22.12 -7.94 -7.92
CA GLY A 4 -22.83 -7.69 -9.16
C GLY A 4 -24.11 -8.49 -9.29
N LYS A 5 -24.97 -8.13 -10.24
CA LYS A 5 -26.14 -8.92 -10.61
C LYS A 5 -25.93 -9.70 -11.89
N THR A 6 -26.24 -10.99 -11.91
CA THR A 6 -26.25 -11.78 -13.14
C THR A 6 -27.43 -11.36 -14.04
N LYS A 7 -27.45 -11.83 -15.29
CA LYS A 7 -28.56 -11.54 -16.23
C LYS A 7 -29.90 -12.09 -15.74
N GLU A 8 -29.87 -13.17 -14.97
CA GLU A 8 -31.03 -13.80 -14.34
C GLU A 8 -31.47 -13.09 -13.04
N GLY A 9 -30.72 -12.06 -12.61
CA GLY A 9 -31.05 -11.25 -11.44
C GLY A 9 -30.47 -11.76 -10.11
N TYR A 10 -29.62 -12.80 -10.12
CA TYR A 10 -28.95 -13.28 -8.91
C TYR A 10 -27.85 -12.32 -8.46
N PHE A 11 -27.69 -12.17 -7.15
CA PHE A 11 -26.61 -11.39 -6.57
C PHE A 11 -25.36 -12.26 -6.40
N ALA A 12 -24.26 -11.84 -7.01
CA ALA A 12 -22.97 -12.53 -6.97
C ALA A 12 -21.95 -11.70 -6.19
N PHE A 13 -21.05 -12.39 -5.48
CA PHE A 13 -19.94 -11.78 -4.77
C PHE A 13 -18.65 -12.51 -5.10
N ALA A 14 -17.55 -11.77 -5.17
CA ALA A 14 -16.22 -12.35 -5.26
C ALA A 14 -15.19 -11.52 -4.52
N SER A 15 -14.11 -12.17 -4.08
CA SER A 15 -12.95 -11.46 -3.52
C SER A 15 -12.32 -10.52 -4.55
N GLU A 16 -12.27 -10.96 -5.80
CA GLU A 16 -11.51 -10.38 -6.93
C GLU A 16 -12.38 -10.33 -8.19
N ILE A 17 -12.20 -9.29 -9.01
CA ILE A 17 -12.96 -9.02 -10.24
C ILE A 17 -12.84 -10.21 -11.21
N LYS A 18 -11.67 -10.84 -11.30
CA LYS A 18 -11.41 -11.96 -12.22
C LYS A 18 -12.30 -13.17 -12.02
N ALA A 19 -12.89 -13.34 -10.84
CA ALA A 19 -13.89 -14.38 -10.60
C ALA A 19 -15.31 -13.89 -10.85
N LEU A 20 -15.61 -12.62 -10.55
CA LEU A 20 -16.95 -12.04 -10.74
C LEU A 20 -17.30 -11.84 -12.22
N GLN A 21 -16.33 -11.44 -13.03
CA GLN A 21 -16.54 -11.16 -14.46
C GLN A 21 -16.97 -12.41 -15.26
N GLU A 22 -16.68 -13.61 -14.75
CA GLU A 22 -17.09 -14.86 -15.40
C GLU A 22 -18.61 -15.08 -15.35
N VAL A 23 -19.32 -14.38 -14.46
CA VAL A 23 -20.76 -14.53 -14.25
C VAL A 23 -21.57 -13.27 -14.49
N THR A 24 -20.94 -12.07 -14.49
CA THR A 24 -21.63 -10.82 -14.81
C THR A 24 -20.69 -9.70 -15.29
N ASP A 25 -21.21 -8.82 -16.15
CA ASP A 25 -20.59 -7.55 -16.53
C ASP A 25 -20.95 -6.38 -15.58
N ASP A 26 -21.85 -6.59 -14.61
CA ASP A 26 -22.19 -5.63 -13.56
C ASP A 26 -21.18 -5.76 -12.42
N ILE A 27 -20.11 -4.99 -12.46
CA ILE A 27 -18.98 -5.12 -11.53
C ILE A 27 -18.90 -3.88 -10.64
N ASN A 28 -19.21 -4.07 -9.36
CA ASN A 28 -19.20 -2.99 -8.37
C ASN A 28 -18.27 -3.35 -7.21
N GLU A 29 -17.51 -2.37 -6.72
CA GLU A 29 -16.75 -2.53 -5.50
C GLU A 29 -17.66 -2.57 -4.28
N PHE A 30 -17.48 -3.57 -3.40
CA PHE A 30 -18.23 -3.65 -2.17
C PHE A 30 -17.77 -2.53 -1.21
N PRO A 31 -18.68 -1.64 -0.75
CA PRO A 31 -18.27 -0.46 0.00
C PRO A 31 -17.63 -0.82 1.35
N ASN A 32 -16.47 -0.21 1.64
CA ASN A 32 -15.74 -0.46 2.88
C ASN A 32 -16.49 0.08 4.11
N GLY A 33 -16.53 -0.71 5.19
CA GLY A 33 -17.25 -0.36 6.43
C GLY A 33 -18.77 -0.55 6.35
N TYR A 34 -19.24 -1.36 5.39
CA TYR A 34 -20.64 -1.74 5.21
C TYR A 34 -20.86 -3.24 5.40
N ILE A 35 -22.09 -3.60 5.75
CA ILE A 35 -22.63 -4.95 5.67
C ILE A 35 -23.75 -4.94 4.62
N TYR A 36 -24.01 -6.10 3.99
CA TYR A 36 -25.16 -6.30 3.13
C TYR A 36 -26.01 -7.44 3.67
N THR A 37 -27.33 -7.23 3.77
CA THR A 37 -28.32 -8.30 4.03
C THR A 37 -29.40 -8.25 2.96
N THR A 38 -30.07 -9.38 2.72
CA THR A 38 -31.20 -9.44 1.77
C THR A 38 -32.41 -8.64 2.24
N GLU A 39 -32.51 -8.37 3.55
CA GLU A 39 -33.61 -7.61 4.14
C GLU A 39 -33.37 -6.09 4.07
N ASN A 40 -32.18 -5.63 4.47
CA ASN A 40 -31.88 -4.20 4.64
C ASN A 40 -31.01 -3.61 3.53
N GLY A 41 -30.44 -4.45 2.66
CA GLY A 41 -29.44 -4.00 1.68
C GLY A 41 -28.15 -3.56 2.37
N PHE A 42 -27.52 -2.51 1.85
CA PHE A 42 -26.25 -1.99 2.35
C PHE A 42 -26.42 -1.09 3.58
N GLU A 43 -25.85 -1.48 4.71
CA GLU A 43 -25.85 -0.72 5.95
C GLU A 43 -24.42 -0.42 6.40
N ARG A 44 -24.13 0.86 6.71
CA ARG A 44 -22.80 1.25 7.19
C ARG A 44 -22.65 0.89 8.67
N TYR A 45 -21.66 0.08 9.01
CA TYR A 45 -21.33 -0.25 10.41
C TYR A 45 -20.12 0.53 10.94
N TYR A 46 -19.28 1.10 10.06
CA TYR A 46 -18.08 1.83 10.49
C TYR A 46 -17.84 3.11 9.68
N SER A 47 -17.35 4.13 10.37
CA SER A 47 -16.79 5.34 9.76
C SER A 47 -15.58 5.83 10.55
N ILE A 48 -14.64 6.47 9.87
CA ILE A 48 -13.47 7.07 10.53
C ILE A 48 -13.95 8.24 11.41
N PRO A 49 -13.60 8.27 12.71
CA PRO A 49 -14.05 9.32 13.63
C PRO A 49 -13.70 10.74 13.18
N GLN A 50 -14.55 11.70 13.52
CA GLN A 50 -14.43 13.09 13.06
C GLN A 50 -13.44 13.92 13.89
N ASP A 51 -13.47 13.80 15.21
CA ASP A 51 -12.96 14.88 16.07
C ASP A 51 -11.58 14.55 16.66
N PRO A 52 -10.53 15.34 16.34
CA PRO A 52 -9.27 15.21 17.03
C PRO A 52 -9.41 15.66 18.48
N MET A 53 -8.61 15.04 19.34
CA MET A 53 -8.50 15.48 20.73
C MET A 53 -7.32 16.44 20.86
N HIS A 54 -7.45 17.41 21.76
CA HIS A 54 -6.29 18.14 22.24
C HIS A 54 -5.48 17.23 23.15
N PHE A 55 -4.22 16.99 22.77
CA PHE A 55 -3.24 16.31 23.62
C PHE A 55 -2.48 17.33 24.46
N ALA A 56 -2.17 16.98 25.71
CA ALA A 56 -1.49 17.85 26.66
C ALA A 56 0.00 18.06 26.32
N ASP A 57 0.70 17.03 25.84
CA ASP A 57 2.13 17.08 25.47
C ASP A 57 2.50 15.96 24.47
N VAL A 58 3.73 16.04 23.93
CA VAL A 58 4.28 15.11 22.93
C VAL A 58 4.55 13.71 23.50
N ASP A 59 5.05 13.62 24.73
CA ASP A 59 5.41 12.34 25.35
C ASP A 59 4.18 11.46 25.59
N ASN A 60 3.05 12.07 25.96
CA ASN A 60 1.77 11.41 26.07
C ASN A 60 1.27 10.88 24.72
N ILE A 61 1.51 11.64 23.62
CA ILE A 61 1.19 11.16 22.27
C ILE A 61 2.05 9.93 21.92
N ILE A 62 3.35 10.02 22.15
CA ILE A 62 4.29 8.93 21.87
C ILE A 62 3.93 7.69 22.68
N ASN A 63 3.68 7.81 23.97
CA ASN A 63 3.31 6.70 24.84
C ASN A 63 1.97 6.08 24.43
N GLY A 64 0.96 6.90 24.14
CA GLY A 64 -0.35 6.40 23.72
C GLY A 64 -0.31 5.69 22.36
N LEU A 65 0.54 6.15 21.43
CA LEU A 65 0.78 5.49 20.15
C LEU A 65 1.58 4.20 20.33
N ARG A 66 2.63 4.23 21.17
CA ARG A 66 3.46 3.06 21.50
C ARG A 66 2.62 1.89 21.96
N LEU A 67 1.81 2.10 23.01
CA LEU A 67 0.99 1.04 23.60
C LEU A 67 0.06 0.38 22.57
N ARG A 68 -0.58 1.19 21.71
CA ARG A 68 -1.52 0.71 20.69
C ARG A 68 -0.81 0.01 19.53
N LEU A 69 0.32 0.54 19.08
CA LEU A 69 1.08 -0.07 18.00
C LEU A 69 1.74 -1.37 18.44
N GLU A 70 2.29 -1.44 19.65
CA GLU A 70 2.83 -2.67 20.23
C GLU A 70 1.73 -3.74 20.39
N ASP A 71 0.56 -3.38 20.92
CA ASP A 71 -0.57 -4.31 21.02
C ASP A 71 -1.07 -4.76 19.63
N SER A 72 -1.16 -3.82 18.69
CA SER A 72 -1.54 -4.09 17.29
C SER A 72 -0.60 -5.07 16.60
N VAL A 73 0.71 -4.97 16.83
CA VAL A 73 1.69 -5.93 16.30
C VAL A 73 1.53 -7.28 17.02
N ARG A 74 1.46 -7.27 18.35
CA ARG A 74 1.32 -8.50 19.17
C ARG A 74 0.11 -9.34 18.75
N LYS A 75 -1.07 -8.71 18.57
CA LYS A 75 -2.28 -9.44 18.14
C LYS A 75 -2.14 -10.07 16.75
N ARG A 76 -1.35 -9.45 15.87
CA ARG A 76 -1.11 -9.91 14.49
C ARG A 76 0.00 -10.94 14.37
N LEU A 77 0.76 -11.18 15.43
CA LEU A 77 1.73 -12.28 15.51
C LEU A 77 1.09 -13.61 15.92
N ILE A 78 -0.17 -13.60 16.41
CA ILE A 78 -0.92 -14.82 16.77
C ILE A 78 -1.27 -15.57 15.48
N ALA A 79 -0.65 -16.74 15.28
CA ALA A 79 -0.92 -17.65 14.18
C ALA A 79 -0.38 -19.05 14.50
N ASP A 80 -1.06 -20.08 14.01
CA ASP A 80 -0.59 -21.49 14.11
C ASP A 80 0.44 -21.84 13.01
N VAL A 81 0.82 -20.85 12.21
CA VAL A 81 1.76 -20.97 11.08
C VAL A 81 2.90 -19.96 11.24
N PRO A 82 4.05 -20.16 10.58
CA PRO A 82 5.15 -19.20 10.64
C PRO A 82 4.74 -17.81 10.13
N VAL A 83 5.19 -16.79 10.87
CA VAL A 83 4.92 -15.36 10.64
C VAL A 83 6.25 -14.64 10.37
N GLY A 84 6.28 -13.76 9.37
CA GLY A 84 7.41 -12.90 9.07
C GLY A 84 7.03 -11.43 8.85
N VAL A 85 7.98 -10.63 8.42
CA VAL A 85 7.80 -9.20 8.13
C VAL A 85 8.36 -8.82 6.76
N PHE A 86 7.68 -7.94 6.04
CA PHE A 86 8.32 -7.21 4.94
C PHE A 86 9.21 -6.11 5.52
N LEU A 87 10.45 -6.02 5.03
CA LEU A 87 11.44 -5.08 5.52
C LEU A 87 12.10 -4.35 4.34
N SER A 88 11.70 -3.10 4.11
CA SER A 88 12.27 -2.27 3.04
C SER A 88 13.37 -1.32 3.52
N GLY A 89 13.68 -1.32 4.82
CA GLY A 89 14.56 -0.32 5.43
C GLY A 89 13.98 1.12 5.45
N GLY A 90 12.67 1.26 5.16
CA GLY A 90 11.92 2.48 5.43
C GLY A 90 11.46 2.53 6.90
N LEU A 91 11.15 3.72 7.41
CA LEU A 91 10.69 3.93 8.79
C LEU A 91 9.61 2.94 9.22
N ASP A 92 8.60 2.75 8.38
CA ASP A 92 7.36 2.06 8.77
C ASP A 92 7.55 0.56 8.90
N SER A 93 8.11 -0.08 7.86
CA SER A 93 8.42 -1.51 7.86
C SER A 93 9.47 -1.84 8.92
N SER A 94 10.45 -0.96 9.12
CA SER A 94 11.48 -1.12 10.15
C SER A 94 10.89 -1.06 11.57
N LEU A 95 9.96 -0.13 11.83
CA LEU A 95 9.32 -0.03 13.14
C LEU A 95 8.46 -1.26 13.44
N ILE A 96 7.71 -1.76 12.45
CA ILE A 96 6.96 -3.01 12.60
C ILE A 96 7.89 -4.19 12.86
N ALA A 97 9.01 -4.31 12.13
CA ALA A 97 9.99 -5.36 12.34
C ALA A 97 10.62 -5.32 13.74
N ALA A 98 11.05 -4.13 14.18
CA ALA A 98 11.63 -3.94 15.51
C ALA A 98 10.65 -4.28 16.64
N ILE A 99 9.38 -3.85 16.52
CA ILE A 99 8.35 -4.20 17.51
C ILE A 99 8.07 -5.71 17.46
N ALA A 100 7.96 -6.32 16.27
CA ALA A 100 7.65 -7.73 16.12
C ALA A 100 8.74 -8.63 16.72
N ALA A 101 10.01 -8.28 16.53
CA ALA A 101 11.16 -9.03 17.04
C ALA A 101 11.20 -9.10 18.57
N LYS A 102 10.62 -8.12 19.29
CA LYS A 102 10.47 -8.17 20.76
C LYS A 102 9.59 -9.32 21.24
N TYR A 103 8.64 -9.76 20.40
CA TYR A 103 7.63 -10.75 20.76
C TYR A 103 7.78 -12.08 20.03
N LYS A 104 8.62 -12.15 19.00
CA LYS A 104 8.87 -13.35 18.21
C LYS A 104 10.34 -13.43 17.82
N ASN A 105 11.02 -14.46 18.31
CA ASN A 105 12.40 -14.79 17.93
C ASN A 105 12.51 -16.34 17.79
N PRO A 106 12.95 -16.90 16.65
CA PRO A 106 13.38 -16.22 15.42
C PRO A 106 12.23 -15.54 14.65
N LEU A 107 12.56 -14.43 13.98
CA LEU A 107 11.68 -13.71 13.05
C LEU A 107 12.34 -13.63 11.67
N HIS A 108 11.62 -14.03 10.63
CA HIS A 108 12.05 -13.87 9.25
C HIS A 108 11.68 -12.49 8.72
N SER A 109 12.62 -11.83 8.03
CA SER A 109 12.37 -10.57 7.32
C SER A 109 12.71 -10.72 5.83
N PHE A 110 11.94 -10.04 4.98
CA PHE A 110 12.04 -10.18 3.52
C PHE A 110 12.17 -8.82 2.85
N ALA A 111 13.16 -8.68 1.97
CA ALA A 111 13.38 -7.50 1.14
C ALA A 111 13.59 -7.89 -0.33
N VAL A 112 13.27 -6.98 -1.23
CA VAL A 112 13.55 -7.15 -2.67
C VAL A 112 13.95 -5.82 -3.29
N GLY A 113 14.63 -5.89 -4.42
CA GLY A 113 14.96 -4.73 -5.23
C GLY A 113 15.77 -5.11 -6.44
N VAL A 114 16.17 -4.12 -7.22
CA VAL A 114 17.19 -4.31 -8.27
C VAL A 114 18.59 -4.26 -7.66
N GLU A 115 19.58 -4.66 -8.45
CA GLU A 115 20.99 -4.62 -8.05
C GLU A 115 21.38 -3.21 -7.56
N GLY A 116 22.04 -3.13 -6.41
CA GLY A 116 22.46 -1.85 -5.82
C GLY A 116 21.35 -0.98 -5.20
N SER A 117 20.09 -1.43 -5.19
CA SER A 117 18.95 -0.67 -4.65
C SER A 117 19.14 -0.23 -3.18
N ASN A 118 18.63 0.96 -2.86
CA ASN A 118 18.72 1.53 -1.52
C ASN A 118 17.87 0.76 -0.50
N ASP A 119 16.72 0.23 -0.90
CA ASP A 119 15.85 -0.53 -0.01
C ASP A 119 16.55 -1.81 0.50
N LEU A 120 17.26 -2.55 -0.36
CA LEU A 120 18.05 -3.72 0.09
C LEU A 120 19.16 -3.31 1.07
N LYS A 121 19.94 -2.28 0.75
CA LYS A 121 21.00 -1.78 1.65
C LYS A 121 20.45 -1.40 3.03
N ASN A 122 19.35 -0.64 3.07
CA ASN A 122 18.74 -0.20 4.32
C ASN A 122 18.06 -1.37 5.06
N ALA A 123 17.46 -2.32 4.34
CA ALA A 123 16.86 -3.51 4.93
C ALA A 123 17.90 -4.36 5.66
N ARG A 124 19.10 -4.55 5.10
CA ARG A 124 20.23 -5.23 5.79
C ARG A 124 20.60 -4.53 7.10
N VAL A 125 20.79 -3.21 7.06
CA VAL A 125 21.13 -2.43 8.27
C VAL A 125 20.11 -2.64 9.37
N VAL A 126 18.81 -2.61 9.03
CA VAL A 126 17.74 -2.84 10.01
C VAL A 126 17.68 -4.29 10.44
N ALA A 127 17.84 -5.24 9.52
CA ALA A 127 17.81 -6.66 9.83
C ALA A 127 18.93 -7.07 10.80
N ASP A 128 20.14 -6.53 10.59
CA ASP A 128 21.30 -6.72 11.47
C ASP A 128 21.05 -6.08 12.84
N TYR A 129 20.51 -4.86 12.87
CA TYR A 129 20.18 -4.16 14.12
C TYR A 129 19.10 -4.87 14.94
N VAL A 130 18.05 -5.36 14.28
CA VAL A 130 16.90 -6.02 14.92
C VAL A 130 17.18 -7.49 15.22
N GLY A 131 18.11 -8.14 14.50
CA GLY A 131 18.45 -9.55 14.66
C GLY A 131 17.48 -10.52 13.97
N THR A 132 16.97 -10.16 12.79
CA THR A 132 16.07 -11.04 12.01
C THR A 132 16.83 -12.02 11.11
N ILE A 133 16.23 -13.18 10.81
CA ILE A 133 16.70 -14.04 9.71
C ILE A 133 16.31 -13.36 8.40
N HIS A 134 17.25 -12.67 7.77
CA HIS A 134 17.00 -11.81 6.62
C HIS A 134 17.11 -12.56 5.28
N HIS A 135 16.14 -12.32 4.40
CA HIS A 135 16.07 -12.89 3.07
C HIS A 135 15.92 -11.77 2.04
N GLU A 136 16.72 -11.85 0.99
CA GLU A 136 16.71 -10.88 -0.09
C GLU A 136 16.51 -11.55 -1.44
N PHE A 137 15.86 -10.85 -2.36
CA PHE A 137 15.80 -11.25 -3.76
C PHE A 137 16.05 -10.06 -4.68
N ILE A 138 17.04 -10.22 -5.55
CA ILE A 138 17.41 -9.23 -6.56
C ILE A 138 16.77 -9.65 -7.89
N TYR A 139 15.92 -8.80 -8.45
CA TYR A 139 15.26 -9.05 -9.75
C TYR A 139 15.80 -8.14 -10.86
N THR A 140 15.69 -8.63 -12.09
CA THR A 140 16.15 -7.97 -13.31
C THR A 140 15.00 -7.35 -14.11
N GLU A 141 15.34 -6.56 -15.14
CA GLU A 141 14.37 -6.06 -16.12
C GLU A 141 13.59 -7.21 -16.80
N GLU A 142 14.26 -8.33 -17.11
CA GLU A 142 13.62 -9.49 -17.73
C GLU A 142 12.65 -10.21 -16.78
N ASP A 143 12.99 -10.28 -15.49
CA ASP A 143 12.06 -10.79 -14.48
C ASP A 143 10.79 -9.93 -14.42
N ILE A 144 10.95 -8.60 -14.44
CA ILE A 144 9.83 -7.65 -14.45
C ILE A 144 8.94 -7.87 -15.67
N LYS A 145 9.50 -7.89 -16.89
CA LYS A 145 8.74 -8.13 -18.13
C LYS A 145 7.96 -9.44 -18.07
N LYS A 146 8.58 -10.50 -17.54
CA LYS A 146 7.97 -11.82 -17.41
C LYS A 146 6.81 -11.85 -16.42
N VAL A 147 6.90 -11.14 -15.30
CA VAL A 147 5.84 -11.16 -14.27
C VAL A 147 4.77 -10.10 -14.48
N LEU A 148 5.04 -9.02 -15.22
CA LEU A 148 4.13 -7.88 -15.34
C LEU A 148 2.70 -8.28 -15.78
N PRO A 149 2.48 -9.17 -16.77
CA PRO A 149 1.12 -9.62 -17.08
C PRO A 149 0.42 -10.32 -15.93
N LYS A 150 1.15 -11.12 -15.13
CA LYS A 150 0.60 -11.79 -13.94
C LYS A 150 0.31 -10.79 -12.83
N VAL A 151 1.19 -9.81 -12.62
CA VAL A 151 0.98 -8.73 -11.65
C VAL A 151 -0.27 -7.96 -11.99
N ILE A 152 -0.47 -7.55 -13.24
CA ILE A 152 -1.67 -6.83 -13.68
C ILE A 152 -2.92 -7.70 -13.55
N TYR A 153 -2.83 -9.00 -13.88
CA TYR A 153 -3.93 -9.96 -13.68
C TYR A 153 -4.37 -10.05 -12.22
N HIS A 154 -3.43 -10.15 -11.27
CA HIS A 154 -3.76 -10.21 -9.85
C HIS A 154 -4.15 -8.85 -9.26
N LEU A 155 -3.52 -7.76 -9.73
CA LEU A 155 -3.77 -6.43 -9.20
C LEU A 155 -5.12 -5.88 -9.64
N GLU A 156 -5.57 -6.21 -10.85
CA GLU A 156 -6.84 -5.74 -11.44
C GLU A 156 -6.84 -4.21 -11.61
N SER A 157 -5.68 -3.62 -11.90
CA SER A 157 -5.49 -2.17 -12.07
C SER A 157 -4.42 -1.86 -13.11
N CYS A 158 -4.57 -0.73 -13.79
CA CYS A 158 -3.55 -0.12 -14.64
C CYS A 158 -2.94 1.17 -14.06
N ASP A 159 -3.24 1.54 -12.81
CA ASP A 159 -2.65 2.70 -12.15
C ASP A 159 -1.12 2.55 -12.03
N PRO A 160 -0.30 3.41 -12.65
CA PRO A 160 1.14 3.15 -12.72
C PRO A 160 1.88 3.13 -11.39
N ALA A 161 1.54 4.02 -10.45
CA ALA A 161 2.18 4.01 -9.14
C ALA A 161 1.85 2.73 -8.36
N LEU A 162 0.62 2.22 -8.48
CA LEU A 162 0.21 0.97 -7.88
C LEU A 162 0.89 -0.23 -8.55
N VAL A 163 0.93 -0.29 -9.89
CA VAL A 163 1.60 -1.38 -10.64
C VAL A 163 3.10 -1.43 -10.31
N ARG A 164 3.78 -0.28 -10.30
CA ARG A 164 5.22 -0.19 -9.95
C ARG A 164 5.51 -0.80 -8.58
N SER A 165 4.69 -0.46 -7.59
CA SER A 165 4.85 -0.99 -6.23
C SER A 165 4.35 -2.43 -6.10
N ALA A 166 3.40 -2.87 -6.93
CA ALA A 166 2.88 -4.24 -6.96
C ALA A 166 3.89 -5.24 -7.50
N VAL A 167 4.69 -4.89 -8.50
CA VAL A 167 5.77 -5.76 -9.01
C VAL A 167 6.75 -6.13 -7.89
N ALA A 168 7.21 -5.14 -7.12
CA ALA A 168 8.07 -5.40 -5.96
C ALA A 168 7.35 -6.24 -4.89
N THR A 169 6.08 -5.93 -4.58
CA THR A 169 5.31 -6.72 -3.61
C THR A 169 5.10 -8.17 -4.07
N TYR A 170 4.92 -8.41 -5.36
CA TYR A 170 4.80 -9.74 -5.95
C TYR A 170 6.06 -10.56 -5.69
N PHE A 171 7.23 -10.00 -5.99
CA PHE A 171 8.51 -10.69 -5.77
C PHE A 171 8.78 -10.96 -4.28
N VAL A 172 8.57 -9.99 -3.39
CA VAL A 172 8.81 -10.20 -1.95
C VAL A 172 7.81 -11.20 -1.36
N SER A 173 6.58 -11.23 -1.86
CA SER A 173 5.58 -12.23 -1.47
C SER A 173 5.98 -13.62 -1.97
N LYS A 174 6.45 -13.74 -3.21
CA LYS A 174 6.99 -15.00 -3.74
C LYS A 174 8.20 -15.50 -2.95
N LEU A 175 9.08 -14.60 -2.52
CA LEU A 175 10.22 -14.96 -1.67
C LEU A 175 9.74 -15.46 -0.31
N ALA A 176 8.86 -14.71 0.35
CA ALA A 176 8.33 -15.02 1.68
C ALA A 176 7.54 -16.34 1.72
N SER A 177 6.89 -16.74 0.64
CA SER A 177 6.00 -17.92 0.63
C SER A 177 6.73 -19.24 0.83
N ASN A 178 8.05 -19.24 0.61
CA ASN A 178 8.95 -20.36 0.87
C ASN A 178 9.20 -20.57 2.37
N TYR A 179 8.87 -19.60 3.23
CA TYR A 179 9.24 -19.61 4.65
C TYR A 179 8.05 -19.40 5.59
N VAL A 180 7.08 -18.56 5.18
CA VAL A 180 5.98 -18.13 6.06
C VAL A 180 4.65 -18.13 5.33
N LYS A 181 3.56 -18.16 6.10
CA LYS A 181 2.18 -18.04 5.58
C LYS A 181 1.48 -16.75 6.00
N VAL A 182 2.09 -15.99 6.90
CA VAL A 182 1.61 -14.68 7.34
C VAL A 182 2.76 -13.67 7.28
N ILE A 183 2.47 -12.48 6.76
CA ILE A 183 3.40 -11.35 6.72
C ILE A 183 2.79 -10.12 7.36
N LEU A 184 3.58 -9.42 8.18
CA LEU A 184 3.26 -8.07 8.61
C LEU A 184 3.90 -7.04 7.66
N SER A 185 3.11 -6.03 7.28
CA SER A 185 3.51 -4.91 6.42
C SER A 185 3.36 -3.58 7.15
N GLY A 186 4.21 -2.61 6.82
CA GLY A 186 4.14 -1.22 7.33
C GLY A 186 3.07 -0.34 6.65
N GLU A 187 2.20 -0.92 5.82
CA GLU A 187 1.16 -0.20 5.08
C GLU A 187 0.17 0.54 6.00
N GLY A 188 -0.29 1.72 5.56
CA GLY A 188 -1.18 2.59 6.33
C GLY A 188 -0.46 3.68 7.15
N ALA A 189 0.85 3.57 7.37
CA ALA A 189 1.59 4.58 8.12
C ALA A 189 1.63 5.94 7.42
N ASP A 190 1.78 5.96 6.09
CA ASP A 190 1.80 7.19 5.30
C ASP A 190 0.46 7.94 5.38
N GLU A 191 -0.66 7.22 5.32
CA GLU A 191 -2.01 7.77 5.40
C GLU A 191 -2.37 8.28 6.79
N LEU A 192 -1.90 7.60 7.83
CA LEU A 192 -2.20 7.97 9.21
C LEU A 192 -1.30 9.09 9.73
N PHE A 193 -0.02 9.12 9.33
CA PHE A 193 1.01 10.01 9.89
C PHE A 193 1.60 10.99 8.87
N SER A 194 0.91 11.20 7.74
CA SER A 194 1.28 12.18 6.72
C SER A 194 2.66 11.95 6.09
N GLY A 195 2.83 10.78 5.50
CA GLY A 195 4.10 10.35 4.92
C GLY A 195 4.40 10.74 3.48
N TYR A 196 3.37 11.09 2.70
CA TYR A 196 3.54 11.48 1.31
C TYR A 196 4.11 12.90 1.17
N HIS A 197 5.10 13.08 0.28
CA HIS A 197 5.77 14.38 0.06
C HIS A 197 4.80 15.53 -0.23
N TYR A 198 3.73 15.27 -0.99
CA TYR A 198 2.75 16.29 -1.37
C TYR A 198 1.96 16.84 -0.16
N LEU A 199 1.85 16.08 0.93
CA LEU A 199 1.12 16.48 2.13
C LEU A 199 1.81 17.66 2.86
N LYS A 200 3.11 17.86 2.63
CA LYS A 200 3.90 19.00 3.15
C LYS A 200 3.39 20.35 2.65
N ASN A 201 2.63 20.37 1.55
CA ASN A 201 2.11 21.59 0.95
C ASN A 201 0.83 22.10 1.64
N TYR A 202 0.22 21.31 2.53
CA TYR A 202 -0.93 21.75 3.31
C TYR A 202 -0.48 22.67 4.44
N THR A 203 -0.88 23.95 4.37
CA THR A 203 -0.62 24.94 5.43
C THR A 203 -1.70 24.95 6.50
N ASN A 204 -2.93 24.55 6.16
CA ASN A 204 -4.02 24.41 7.10
C ASN A 204 -4.07 22.96 7.64
N PRO A 205 -3.85 22.74 8.96
CA PRO A 205 -3.82 21.40 9.55
C PRO A 205 -5.15 20.66 9.39
N TRP A 206 -6.27 21.35 9.33
CA TRP A 206 -7.60 20.75 9.15
C TRP A 206 -7.84 20.29 7.72
N LYS A 207 -7.30 21.01 6.72
CA LYS A 207 -7.27 20.52 5.34
C LYS A 207 -6.39 19.29 5.20
N LEU A 208 -5.24 19.26 5.89
CA LEU A 208 -4.41 18.05 5.97
C LEU A 208 -5.18 16.89 6.60
N GLN A 209 -5.88 17.09 7.73
CA GLN A 209 -6.69 16.04 8.35
C GLN A 209 -7.73 15.47 7.40
N SER A 210 -8.45 16.32 6.67
CA SER A 210 -9.44 15.90 5.65
C SER A 210 -8.78 15.10 4.53
N GLU A 211 -7.59 15.50 4.10
CA GLU A 211 -6.78 14.77 3.13
C GLU A 211 -6.38 13.38 3.63
N LEU A 212 -5.84 13.28 4.85
CA LEU A 212 -5.47 12.01 5.48
C LEU A 212 -6.68 11.07 5.61
N LYS A 213 -7.85 11.60 5.99
CA LYS A 213 -9.11 10.84 6.02
C LYS A 213 -9.48 10.33 4.63
N TYR A 214 -9.38 11.17 3.61
CA TYR A 214 -9.69 10.78 2.23
C TYR A 214 -8.78 9.64 1.77
N ILE A 215 -7.45 9.79 1.87
CA ILE A 215 -6.52 8.74 1.40
C ILE A 215 -6.67 7.45 2.21
N THR A 216 -6.92 7.55 3.52
CA THR A 216 -7.19 6.36 4.36
C THR A 216 -8.46 5.63 3.90
N ARG A 217 -9.52 6.35 3.53
CA ARG A 217 -10.77 5.74 3.03
C ARG A 217 -10.58 5.04 1.68
N ASN A 218 -9.66 5.53 0.85
CA ASN A 218 -9.36 4.98 -0.48
C ASN A 218 -8.24 3.93 -0.46
N LEU A 219 -7.73 3.53 0.71
CA LEU A 219 -6.72 2.48 0.81
C LEU A 219 -7.17 1.14 0.22
N HIS A 220 -8.46 0.84 0.31
CA HIS A 220 -9.07 -0.43 -0.11
C HIS A 220 -8.88 -0.75 -1.60
N ASN A 221 -8.86 0.26 -2.48
CA ASN A 221 -8.63 0.14 -3.91
C ASN A 221 -7.34 0.84 -4.37
N THR A 222 -6.41 1.05 -3.42
CA THR A 222 -5.05 1.51 -3.70
C THR A 222 -4.07 0.58 -2.97
N ASN A 223 -3.33 1.06 -1.97
CA ASN A 223 -2.21 0.27 -1.42
C ASN A 223 -2.65 -1.04 -0.74
N LEU A 224 -3.85 -1.12 -0.15
CA LEU A 224 -4.33 -2.38 0.43
C LEU A 224 -4.75 -3.38 -0.63
N GLN A 225 -5.28 -2.93 -1.77
CA GLN A 225 -5.49 -3.81 -2.93
C GLN A 225 -4.15 -4.42 -3.33
N ARG A 226 -3.09 -3.62 -3.49
CA ARG A 226 -1.76 -4.14 -3.80
C ARG A 226 -1.27 -5.16 -2.76
N VAL A 227 -1.30 -4.83 -1.47
CA VAL A 227 -0.79 -5.73 -0.43
C VAL A 227 -1.58 -7.04 -0.42
N ASP A 228 -2.91 -6.96 -0.43
CA ASP A 228 -3.80 -8.13 -0.44
C ASP A 228 -3.57 -8.99 -1.68
N ARG A 229 -3.69 -8.42 -2.89
CA ARG A 229 -3.59 -9.17 -4.15
C ARG A 229 -2.22 -9.81 -4.36
N MET A 230 -1.14 -9.08 -4.07
CA MET A 230 0.20 -9.59 -4.33
C MET A 230 0.63 -10.65 -3.31
N THR A 231 0.18 -10.55 -2.05
CA THR A 231 0.43 -11.59 -1.05
C THR A 231 -0.41 -12.84 -1.33
N MET A 232 -1.69 -12.67 -1.67
CA MET A 232 -2.60 -13.77 -1.99
C MET A 232 -2.26 -14.48 -3.30
N ALA A 233 -1.64 -13.80 -4.28
CA ALA A 233 -1.06 -14.43 -5.47
C ALA A 233 -0.01 -15.52 -5.15
N HIS A 234 0.53 -15.50 -3.93
CA HIS A 234 1.47 -16.49 -3.40
C HIS A 234 0.96 -17.18 -2.13
N SER A 235 -0.35 -17.13 -1.88
CA SER A 235 -1.01 -17.76 -0.72
C SER A 235 -0.41 -17.37 0.62
N ILE A 236 -0.10 -16.08 0.79
CA ILE A 236 0.32 -15.46 2.05
C ILE A 236 -0.76 -14.50 2.52
N GLU A 237 -1.09 -14.54 3.81
CA GLU A 237 -1.93 -13.56 4.45
C GLU A 237 -1.12 -12.29 4.82
N GLY A 238 -1.46 -11.15 4.22
CA GLY A 238 -0.92 -9.85 4.59
C GLY A 238 -1.64 -9.20 5.77
N ARG A 239 -0.92 -8.82 6.82
CA ARG A 239 -1.43 -8.11 8.01
C ARG A 239 -0.82 -6.72 8.11
N VAL A 240 -1.65 -5.72 8.44
CA VAL A 240 -1.27 -4.29 8.44
C VAL A 240 -1.47 -3.68 9.84
N PRO A 241 -0.46 -3.71 10.73
CA PRO A 241 -0.61 -3.24 12.12
C PRO A 241 -0.97 -1.75 12.25
N PHE A 242 -0.54 -0.89 11.33
CA PHE A 242 -0.91 0.52 11.39
C PHE A 242 -2.41 0.76 11.24
N LEU A 243 -3.12 -0.10 10.50
CA LEU A 243 -4.57 0.03 10.27
C LEU A 243 -5.41 -0.73 11.29
N ASP A 244 -4.82 -1.05 12.45
CA ASP A 244 -5.61 -1.43 13.60
C ASP A 244 -6.60 -0.34 13.98
N ILE A 245 -7.84 -0.73 14.35
CA ILE A 245 -8.89 0.23 14.69
C ILE A 245 -8.43 1.14 15.84
N GLU A 246 -7.71 0.64 16.84
CA GLU A 246 -7.24 1.48 17.96
C GLU A 246 -6.07 2.38 17.55
N VAL A 247 -5.15 1.89 16.71
CA VAL A 247 -4.06 2.73 16.15
C VAL A 247 -4.65 3.83 15.27
N LEU A 248 -5.57 3.48 14.37
CA LEU A 248 -6.25 4.41 13.46
C LEU A 248 -7.05 5.47 14.25
N ARG A 249 -7.86 5.05 15.23
CA ARG A 249 -8.62 5.97 16.09
C ARG A 249 -7.70 6.94 16.81
N TYR A 250 -6.58 6.45 17.35
CA TYR A 250 -5.62 7.29 18.04
C TYR A 250 -4.88 8.23 17.07
N ALA A 251 -4.46 7.74 15.91
CA ALA A 251 -3.79 8.53 14.89
C ALA A 251 -4.65 9.69 14.37
N PHE A 252 -5.97 9.50 14.21
CA PHE A 252 -6.89 10.58 13.86
C PHE A 252 -7.23 11.51 15.02
N LYS A 253 -7.01 11.09 16.27
CA LYS A 253 -7.08 11.99 17.41
C LYS A 253 -5.93 13.00 17.40
N ILE A 254 -4.72 12.59 17.00
CA ILE A 254 -3.50 13.43 17.03
C ILE A 254 -3.70 14.69 16.17
N THR A 255 -3.41 15.86 16.76
CA THR A 255 -3.45 17.13 16.03
C THR A 255 -2.51 17.06 14.81
N PRO A 256 -2.99 17.40 13.59
CA PRO A 256 -2.22 17.21 12.36
C PRO A 256 -0.85 17.91 12.34
N SER A 257 -0.67 18.98 13.11
CA SER A 257 0.61 19.69 13.27
C SER A 257 1.72 18.84 13.90
N PHE A 258 1.41 17.75 14.60
CA PHE A 258 2.42 16.80 15.08
C PHE A 258 2.82 15.77 14.01
N LYS A 259 2.08 15.67 12.90
CA LYS A 259 2.38 14.72 11.81
C LYS A 259 3.41 15.28 10.82
N ILE A 260 3.43 16.59 10.64
CA ILE A 260 4.45 17.34 9.89
C ILE A 260 4.99 18.45 10.78
N ASN A 261 6.28 18.43 11.10
CA ASN A 261 6.88 19.41 12.02
C ASN A 261 8.06 20.18 11.41
N GLY A 262 8.28 21.38 11.96
CA GLY A 262 9.47 22.20 11.75
C GLY A 262 9.49 22.99 10.43
N ARG A 263 10.50 23.86 10.29
CA ARG A 263 10.76 24.62 9.06
C ARG A 263 11.05 23.71 7.86
N GLU A 264 11.64 22.55 8.13
CA GLU A 264 11.98 21.53 7.12
C GLU A 264 10.79 20.64 6.72
N LYS A 265 9.63 20.80 7.38
CA LYS A 265 8.40 20.04 7.12
C LYS A 265 8.65 18.53 7.06
N THR A 266 9.26 17.99 8.11
CA THR A 266 9.59 16.56 8.20
C THR A 266 8.30 15.74 8.29
N GLU A 267 8.12 14.80 7.37
CA GLU A 267 6.98 13.88 7.35
C GLU A 267 7.03 12.88 8.50
N LYS A 268 5.86 12.38 8.92
CA LYS A 268 5.72 11.36 9.98
C LYS A 268 6.41 11.75 11.28
N TRP A 269 6.48 13.04 11.61
CA TRP A 269 7.36 13.52 12.69
C TRP A 269 7.09 12.81 14.03
N ILE A 270 5.84 12.73 14.45
CA ILE A 270 5.49 12.04 15.71
C ILE A 270 5.80 10.54 15.68
N LEU A 271 5.69 9.90 14.51
CA LEU A 271 6.04 8.49 14.34
C LEU A 271 7.56 8.28 14.38
N ARG A 272 8.34 9.21 13.80
CA ARG A 272 9.81 9.22 13.92
C ARG A 272 10.24 9.36 15.37
N LYS A 273 9.59 10.26 16.13
CA LYS A 273 9.83 10.40 17.57
C LYS A 273 9.52 9.13 18.38
N LEU A 274 8.44 8.42 18.04
CA LEU A 274 8.23 7.09 18.61
C LEU A 274 9.36 6.12 18.23
N ALA A 275 9.77 6.11 16.97
CA ALA A 275 10.76 5.19 16.41
C ALA A 275 12.19 5.37 16.95
N GLU A 276 12.53 6.53 17.52
CA GLU A 276 13.82 6.75 18.23
C GLU A 276 14.08 5.70 19.33
N ASN A 277 13.02 5.11 19.89
CA ASN A 277 13.13 4.06 20.91
C ASN A 277 13.38 2.64 20.36
N TYR A 278 13.33 2.46 19.04
CA TYR A 278 13.31 1.14 18.39
C TYR A 278 14.35 0.96 17.30
N LEU A 279 14.89 2.04 16.73
CA LEU A 279 15.68 2.02 15.51
C LEU A 279 16.85 2.99 15.60
N PRO A 280 17.94 2.75 14.85
CA PRO A 280 19.07 3.68 14.80
C PRO A 280 18.67 4.99 14.12
N GLU A 281 19.34 6.09 14.52
CA GLU A 281 19.07 7.45 14.03
C GLU A 281 19.12 7.55 12.50
N SER A 282 20.05 6.82 11.87
CA SER A 282 20.24 6.75 10.42
C SER A 282 19.02 6.23 9.66
N ILE A 283 18.16 5.45 10.31
CA ILE A 283 16.89 4.95 9.75
C ILE A 283 15.75 5.88 10.17
N VAL A 284 15.71 6.29 11.43
CA VAL A 284 14.62 7.11 12.00
C VAL A 284 14.49 8.46 11.32
N TRP A 285 15.59 9.10 10.94
CA TRP A 285 15.61 10.45 10.35
C TRP A 285 15.98 10.46 8.86
N ARG A 286 16.04 9.29 8.21
CA ARG A 286 16.22 9.18 6.76
C ARG A 286 15.09 9.87 6.00
N ARG A 287 15.43 10.52 4.88
CA ARG A 287 14.45 11.05 3.92
C ARG A 287 13.61 9.91 3.34
N LYS A 288 12.28 10.07 3.32
CA LYS A 288 11.36 9.07 2.74
C LYS A 288 11.56 8.91 1.23
N GLU A 289 11.71 7.65 0.81
CA GLU A 289 11.60 7.21 -0.59
C GLU A 289 10.29 6.41 -0.77
N LYS A 290 9.64 6.54 -1.94
CA LYS A 290 8.51 5.68 -2.30
C LYS A 290 9.04 4.27 -2.54
N PHE A 291 8.26 3.24 -2.20
CA PHE A 291 8.72 1.84 -2.27
C PHE A 291 9.29 1.48 -3.65
N ALA A 292 8.55 1.72 -4.73
CA ALA A 292 9.03 1.41 -6.08
C ALA A 292 10.26 2.21 -6.55
N ILE A 293 10.53 3.36 -5.93
CA ILE A 293 11.75 4.16 -6.18
C ILE A 293 12.91 3.53 -5.42
N GLY A 294 12.72 3.23 -4.13
CA GLY A 294 13.74 2.62 -3.28
C GLY A 294 14.20 1.25 -3.79
N THR A 295 13.30 0.50 -4.43
CA THR A 295 13.61 -0.78 -5.09
C THR A 295 14.19 -0.66 -6.50
N GLY A 296 14.15 0.52 -7.13
CA GLY A 296 14.57 0.75 -8.53
C GLY A 296 13.58 0.27 -9.61
N THR A 297 12.36 -0.15 -9.22
CA THR A 297 11.36 -0.68 -10.15
C THR A 297 10.78 0.38 -11.09
N SER A 298 10.60 1.61 -10.59
CA SER A 298 9.94 2.69 -11.35
C SER A 298 10.67 3.02 -12.67
N GLU A 299 12.00 3.14 -12.62
CA GLU A 299 12.82 3.51 -13.79
C GLU A 299 12.75 2.44 -14.89
N ILE A 300 12.83 1.17 -14.49
CA ILE A 300 12.78 0.05 -15.43
C ILE A 300 11.40 -0.04 -16.09
N LEU A 301 10.32 0.07 -15.32
CA LEU A 301 8.97 0.01 -15.85
C LEU A 301 8.64 1.18 -16.79
N ASN A 302 9.11 2.38 -16.46
CA ASN A 302 8.96 3.53 -17.34
C ASN A 302 9.70 3.30 -18.66
N LYS A 303 10.96 2.83 -18.61
CA LYS A 303 11.74 2.47 -19.81
C LYS A 303 11.04 1.41 -20.66
N ILE A 304 10.49 0.36 -20.06
CA ILE A 304 9.73 -0.67 -20.77
C ILE A 304 8.53 -0.03 -21.49
N ALA A 305 7.73 0.77 -20.80
CA ALA A 305 6.57 1.41 -21.38
C ALA A 305 6.90 2.37 -22.53
N GLU A 306 7.97 3.16 -22.41
CA GLU A 306 8.45 4.04 -23.49
C GLU A 306 8.90 3.27 -24.73
N SER A 307 9.43 2.05 -24.55
CA SER A 307 9.80 1.18 -25.68
C SER A 307 8.61 0.48 -26.34
N GLU A 308 7.52 0.25 -25.59
CA GLU A 308 6.35 -0.49 -26.03
C GLU A 308 5.25 0.40 -26.62
N ILE A 309 5.21 1.69 -26.25
CA ILE A 309 4.17 2.64 -26.65
C ILE A 309 4.79 3.88 -27.30
N SER A 310 4.53 4.05 -28.60
CA SER A 310 4.92 5.26 -29.33
C SER A 310 4.08 6.49 -28.93
N ASP A 311 4.62 7.70 -29.13
CA ASP A 311 3.86 8.96 -28.90
C ASP A 311 2.56 9.01 -29.71
N ALA A 312 2.63 8.60 -30.99
CA ALA A 312 1.48 8.58 -31.88
C ALA A 312 0.39 7.63 -31.37
N GLU A 313 0.78 6.45 -30.87
CA GLU A 313 -0.16 5.51 -30.27
C GLU A 313 -0.78 6.06 -28.99
N TYR A 314 0.02 6.68 -28.12
CA TYR A 314 -0.50 7.30 -26.90
C TYR A 314 -1.51 8.40 -27.19
N ILE A 315 -1.19 9.34 -28.10
CA ILE A 315 -2.09 10.43 -28.48
C ILE A 315 -3.42 9.88 -29.01
N LYS A 316 -3.37 8.83 -29.84
CA LYS A 316 -4.56 8.21 -30.43
C LYS A 316 -5.45 7.51 -29.40
N ASN A 317 -4.87 6.91 -28.35
CA ASN A 317 -5.60 6.07 -27.38
C ASN A 317 -5.73 6.72 -25.99
N ARG A 318 -5.41 8.01 -25.87
CA ARG A 318 -5.44 8.75 -24.59
C ARG A 318 -6.85 8.81 -23.99
N PHE A 319 -7.86 9.04 -24.82
CA PHE A 319 -9.25 9.19 -24.38
C PHE A 319 -10.06 7.98 -24.81
N LEU A 320 -10.58 7.24 -23.84
CA LEU A 320 -11.44 6.09 -24.10
C LEU A 320 -12.88 6.54 -24.39
N PRO A 321 -13.68 5.76 -25.14
CA PRO A 321 -15.07 6.11 -25.48
C PRO A 321 -15.97 6.39 -24.27
N ASN A 322 -15.65 5.79 -23.12
CA ASN A 322 -16.41 5.94 -21.87
C ASN A 322 -16.02 7.20 -21.06
N GLY A 323 -15.11 8.03 -21.57
CA GLY A 323 -14.62 9.27 -20.94
C GLY A 323 -13.41 9.09 -20.03
N PHE A 324 -12.91 7.87 -19.85
CA PHE A 324 -11.71 7.62 -19.05
C PHE A 324 -10.47 8.12 -19.80
N GLU A 325 -9.69 8.98 -19.14
CA GLU A 325 -8.44 9.51 -19.67
C GLU A 325 -7.25 8.69 -19.17
N ILE A 326 -6.48 8.12 -20.10
CA ILE A 326 -5.17 7.53 -19.86
C ILE A 326 -4.15 8.66 -19.74
N LYS A 327 -3.39 8.70 -18.65
CA LYS A 327 -2.54 9.83 -18.26
C LYS A 327 -1.08 9.70 -18.68
N SER A 328 -0.64 8.51 -19.09
CA SER A 328 0.73 8.26 -19.52
C SER A 328 0.84 7.06 -20.47
N LYS A 329 1.97 6.95 -21.17
CA LYS A 329 2.32 5.76 -21.96
C LYS A 329 2.37 4.49 -21.09
N GLU A 330 2.84 4.63 -19.86
CA GLU A 330 2.91 3.54 -18.90
C GLU A 330 1.52 3.04 -18.50
N GLU A 331 0.58 3.95 -18.22
CA GLU A 331 -0.82 3.58 -17.99
C GLU A 331 -1.45 2.94 -19.23
N LEU A 332 -1.14 3.45 -20.44
CA LEU A 332 -1.64 2.85 -21.68
C LEU A 332 -1.11 1.43 -21.88
N TYR A 333 0.18 1.21 -21.60
CA TYR A 333 0.81 -0.10 -21.69
C TYR A 333 0.14 -1.09 -20.73
N TYR A 334 -0.06 -0.69 -19.47
CA TYR A 334 -0.72 -1.53 -18.47
C TYR A 334 -2.19 -1.76 -18.80
N PHE A 335 -2.90 -0.75 -19.29
CA PHE A 335 -4.27 -0.88 -19.76
C PHE A 335 -4.39 -1.90 -20.90
N LYS A 336 -3.48 -1.87 -21.88
CA LYS A 336 -3.44 -2.87 -22.96
C LYS A 336 -3.21 -4.29 -22.44
N ILE A 337 -2.42 -4.45 -21.38
CA ILE A 337 -2.24 -5.76 -20.72
C ILE A 337 -3.51 -6.16 -19.97
N LEU A 338 -4.11 -5.25 -19.21
CA LEU A 338 -5.34 -5.47 -18.45
C LEU A 338 -6.49 -5.92 -19.36
N LYS A 339 -6.66 -5.30 -20.53
CA LYS A 339 -7.67 -5.68 -21.54
C LYS A 339 -7.51 -7.10 -22.09
N ARG A 340 -6.36 -7.75 -21.91
CA ARG A 340 -6.18 -9.15 -22.33
C ARG A 340 -6.89 -10.13 -21.40
N PHE A 341 -7.17 -9.71 -20.17
CA PHE A 341 -7.70 -10.57 -19.11
C PHE A 341 -9.10 -10.17 -18.66
N PHE A 342 -9.52 -8.93 -18.94
CA PHE A 342 -10.72 -8.36 -18.35
C PHE A 342 -11.59 -7.64 -19.37
N ASN A 343 -12.91 -7.69 -19.14
CA ASN A 343 -13.85 -6.75 -19.75
C ASN A 343 -13.76 -5.38 -19.06
N VAL A 344 -12.66 -4.66 -19.28
CA VAL A 344 -12.28 -3.47 -18.49
C VAL A 344 -13.34 -2.36 -18.50
N ASP A 345 -14.15 -2.26 -19.57
CA ASP A 345 -15.20 -1.24 -19.67
C ASP A 345 -16.27 -1.36 -18.55
N SER A 346 -16.40 -2.54 -17.94
CA SER A 346 -17.33 -2.80 -16.83
C SER A 346 -16.94 -2.16 -15.49
N PHE A 347 -15.66 -1.89 -15.24
CA PHE A 347 -15.19 -1.42 -13.91
C PHE A 347 -14.16 -0.28 -13.93
N ILE A 348 -13.62 0.10 -15.09
CA ILE A 348 -12.50 1.06 -15.14
C ILE A 348 -12.82 2.43 -14.53
N LYS A 349 -14.10 2.85 -14.56
CA LYS A 349 -14.53 4.13 -13.97
C LYS A 349 -14.40 4.16 -12.45
N ASP A 350 -14.55 3.00 -11.82
CA ASP A 350 -14.50 2.83 -10.36
C ASP A 350 -13.13 2.32 -9.88
N MET A 351 -12.19 2.08 -10.82
CA MET A 351 -10.82 1.70 -10.50
C MET A 351 -10.13 2.81 -9.71
N GLY A 352 -9.60 2.46 -8.53
CA GLY A 352 -8.81 3.36 -7.71
C GLY A 352 -7.57 3.88 -8.46
N ARG A 353 -7.25 5.16 -8.24
CA ARG A 353 -6.06 5.80 -8.79
C ARG A 353 -5.21 6.41 -7.70
N SER A 354 -3.89 6.28 -7.82
CA SER A 354 -2.95 6.87 -6.89
C SER A 354 -3.05 8.40 -6.92
N ARG A 355 -2.93 9.01 -5.75
CA ARG A 355 -3.11 10.46 -5.60
C ARG A 355 -1.77 11.21 -5.62
N SER A 356 -1.77 12.40 -6.22
CA SER A 356 -0.71 13.40 -6.10
C SER A 356 -1.28 14.80 -6.30
N LEU A 357 -0.49 15.85 -6.06
CA LEU A 357 -0.89 17.22 -6.39
C LEU A 357 -0.80 17.52 -7.88
N ASN A 358 0.13 16.89 -8.59
CA ASN A 358 0.33 17.02 -10.03
C ASN A 358 0.54 15.64 -10.63
N ASP A 359 -0.20 15.28 -11.67
CA ASP A 359 -0.09 13.96 -12.32
C ASP A 359 1.36 13.57 -12.67
N ASN A 360 2.20 14.54 -13.04
CA ASN A 360 3.62 14.32 -13.29
C ASN A 360 4.40 13.77 -12.07
N GLN A 361 3.95 13.98 -10.84
CA GLN A 361 4.56 13.44 -9.61
C GLN A 361 4.16 11.99 -9.30
N ILE A 362 3.17 11.46 -10.02
CA ILE A 362 2.82 10.02 -10.02
C ILE A 362 3.75 9.29 -10.98
N TYR A 363 4.06 9.92 -12.12
CA TYR A 363 4.81 9.33 -13.23
C TYR A 363 6.31 9.60 -13.19
N ALA A 364 6.78 10.64 -12.48
CA ALA A 364 8.15 10.84 -12.04
C ALA A 364 8.42 10.13 -10.70
#